data_AF-A0A955M028-F1
#
_entry.id   AF-A0A955M028-F1
#
_cell.length_a   1.000
_cell.length_b   1.000
_cell.length_c   1.000
_cell.angle_alpha   90.00
_cell.angle_beta   90.00
_cell.angle_gamma   90.00
#
_symmetry.space_group_name_H-M   'P 1'
#
loop_
_entity.id
_entity.type
_entity.pdbx_description
1 polymer ?
#
loop_
_entity_poly.entity_id
_entity_poly.type
_entity_poly.pdbx_seq_one_letter_code
_entity_poly.pdbx_strand_id
1 'polypeptide(L)' 'WQMPNIDGIEFMQGVVNVPTVSNIPIIMITASGSEDNQKHARSVNPKLAGYVVKPYRPDDLVELIKKTLNNG' A
#
# COMPACT_ATOMS: atom_id res chain seq x y z
N TRP A 1 -3.03 2.71 9.95
CA TRP A 1 -3.89 1.79 9.20
C TRP A 1 -4.21 0.62 10.11
N GLN A 2 -5.40 0.57 10.71
CA GLN A 2 -5.64 -0.34 11.85
C GLN A 2 -6.16 -1.72 11.40
N MET A 3 -5.34 -2.75 11.59
CA MET A 3 -5.78 -4.14 11.64
C MET A 3 -5.79 -4.62 13.10
N PRO A 4 -6.51 -5.71 13.44
CA PRO A 4 -6.72 -6.11 14.83
C PRO A 4 -5.44 -6.34 15.66
N ASN A 5 -4.32 -6.68 15.00
CA ASN A 5 -3.09 -7.08 15.67
C ASN A 5 -1.84 -6.26 15.28
N ILE A 6 -1.82 -5.68 14.07
CA ILE A 6 -0.67 -4.93 13.52
C ILE A 6 -1.15 -3.75 12.69
N ASP A 7 -0.35 -2.69 12.57
CA ASP A 7 -0.62 -1.63 11.59
C ASP A 7 -0.19 -2.07 10.18
N GLY A 8 -0.85 -1.58 9.15
CA GLY A 8 -0.44 -1.77 7.76
C GLY A 8 0.99 -1.29 7.45
N ILE A 9 1.53 -0.31 8.18
CA ILE A 9 2.96 0.04 8.06
C ILE A 9 3.86 -1.07 8.61
N GLU A 10 3.55 -1.60 9.79
CA GLU A 10 4.34 -2.67 10.40
C GLU A 10 4.32 -3.92 9.52
N PHE A 11 3.16 -4.25 8.94
CA PHE A 11 3.06 -5.31 7.95
C PHE A 11 4.00 -5.06 6.76
N MET A 12 3.97 -3.86 6.19
CA MET A 12 4.80 -3.50 5.04
C MET A 12 6.30 -3.51 5.39
N GLN A 13 6.69 -3.07 6.58
CA GLN A 13 8.05 -3.20 7.10
C GLN A 13 8.48 -4.68 7.18
N GLY A 14 7.57 -5.56 7.62
CA GLY A 14 7.80 -7.00 7.59
C GLY A 14 8.04 -7.52 6.16
N VAL A 15 7.20 -7.12 5.20
CA VAL A 15 7.31 -7.57 3.80
C VAL A 15 8.64 -7.17 3.16
N VAL A 16 9.10 -5.91 3.34
CA VAL A 16 10.36 -5.46 2.73
C VAL A 16 11.58 -6.20 3.27
N ASN A 17 11.50 -6.74 4.49
CA ASN A 17 12.57 -7.51 5.13
C ASN A 17 12.60 -8.99 4.73
N VAL A 18 11.62 -9.49 3.98
CA VAL A 18 11.55 -10.88 3.53
C VAL A 18 11.88 -10.97 2.03
N PRO A 19 13.06 -11.47 1.64
CA PRO A 19 13.54 -11.42 0.25
C PRO A 19 12.64 -12.08 -0.78
N THR A 20 11.86 -13.09 -0.38
CA THR A 20 10.95 -13.82 -1.28
C THR A 20 9.71 -13.02 -1.66
N VAL A 21 9.34 -12.01 -0.88
CA VAL A 21 8.12 -11.21 -1.07
C VAL A 21 8.39 -9.70 -1.15
N SER A 22 9.63 -9.26 -0.94
CA SER A 22 10.02 -7.84 -0.94
C SER A 22 9.77 -7.11 -2.28
N ASN A 23 9.59 -7.86 -3.36
CA ASN A 23 9.31 -7.33 -4.69
C ASN A 23 7.82 -7.30 -5.05
N ILE A 24 6.93 -7.83 -4.19
CA ILE A 24 5.50 -7.84 -4.47
C ILE A 24 4.95 -6.41 -4.35
N PRO A 25 4.21 -5.90 -5.37
CA PRO A 25 3.60 -4.59 -5.30
C PRO A 25 2.56 -4.51 -4.19
N ILE A 26 2.58 -3.44 -3.40
CA ILE A 26 1.61 -3.21 -2.32
C ILE A 26 0.72 -2.01 -2.66
N ILE A 27 -0.59 -2.16 -2.47
CA ILE A 27 -1.57 -1.08 -2.51
C ILE A 27 -2.18 -0.95 -1.12
N MET A 28 -2.09 0.25 -0.52
CA MET A 28 -2.58 0.51 0.84
C MET A 28 -4.00 1.10 0.81
N ILE A 29 -4.95 0.50 1.53
CA ILE A 29 -6.32 1.04 1.67
C ILE A 29 -6.48 1.68 3.05
N THR A 30 -6.96 2.93 3.11
CA THR A 30 -7.01 3.73 4.35
C THR A 30 -8.33 4.45 4.57
N ALA A 31 -8.67 4.73 5.83
CA ALA A 31 -9.77 5.64 6.17
C ALA A 31 -9.36 7.12 6.12
N SER A 32 -8.06 7.43 6.27
CA SER A 32 -7.52 8.78 6.16
C SER A 32 -6.20 8.78 5.40
N GLY A 33 -6.10 9.67 4.41
CA GLY A 33 -4.95 9.76 3.51
C GLY A 33 -4.15 11.03 3.75
N SER A 34 -3.74 11.33 4.99
CA SER A 34 -2.87 12.49 5.22
C SER A 34 -1.58 12.35 4.40
N GLU A 35 -1.11 13.47 3.86
CA GLU A 35 0.08 13.50 3.00
C GLU A 35 1.31 12.96 3.74
N ASP A 36 1.42 13.23 5.04
CA ASP A 36 2.50 12.74 5.90
C ASP A 36 2.48 11.21 6.02
N ASN A 37 1.30 10.60 6.16
CA ASN A 37 1.19 9.14 6.20
C ASN A 37 1.62 8.53 4.86
N GLN A 38 1.22 9.15 3.74
CA GLN A 38 1.63 8.67 2.42
C GLN A 38 3.16 8.78 2.21
N LYS A 39 3.76 9.90 2.64
CA LYS A 39 5.21 10.09 2.61
C LYS A 39 5.92 9.04 3.46
N HIS A 40 5.43 8.80 4.67
CA HIS A 40 5.97 7.77 5.55
C HIS A 40 5.88 6.37 4.93
N ALA A 41 4.72 5.98 4.39
CA ALA A 41 4.56 4.69 3.72
C ALA A 41 5.53 4.50 2.55
N ARG A 42 5.72 5.54 1.72
CA ARG A 42 6.69 5.50 0.61
C ARG A 42 8.14 5.41 1.10
N SER A 43 8.48 6.03 2.24
CA SER A 43 9.81 5.90 2.85
C SER A 43 10.10 4.49 3.36
N VAL A 44 9.05 3.78 3.81
CA VAL A 44 9.16 2.39 4.28
C VAL A 44 9.29 1.42 3.11
N ASN A 45 8.49 1.59 2.05
CA ASN A 45 8.57 0.77 0.86
C ASN A 45 8.59 1.65 -0.41
N PRO A 46 9.78 1.85 -1.01
CA PRO A 46 9.91 2.58 -2.28
C PRO A 46 9.11 1.94 -3.44
N LYS A 47 8.77 0.64 -3.35
CA LYS A 47 7.96 -0.10 -4.32
C LYS A 47 6.46 -0.08 -4.01
N LEU A 48 6.02 0.76 -3.06
CA LEU A 48 4.59 0.96 -2.80
C LEU A 48 3.91 1.45 -4.08
N ALA A 49 3.02 0.63 -4.62
CA ALA A 49 2.36 0.87 -5.89
C ALA A 49 1.33 2.00 -5.80
N GLY A 50 0.69 2.15 -4.64
CA GLY A 50 -0.25 3.24 -4.41
C GLY A 50 -1.00 3.15 -3.10
N TYR A 51 -1.93 4.08 -2.93
CA TYR A 51 -2.86 4.14 -1.81
C TYR A 51 -4.26 4.48 -2.30
N VAL A 52 -5.27 4.03 -1.55
CA VAL A 52 -6.68 4.30 -1.80
C VAL A 52 -7.34 4.75 -0.50
N VAL A 53 -8.02 5.89 -0.52
CA VAL A 53 -8.74 6.43 0.64
C VAL A 53 -10.20 6.01 0.58
N LYS A 54 -10.77 5.61 1.72
CA LYS A 54 -12.20 5.27 1.86
C LYS A 54 -13.04 6.55 2.08
N PRO A 55 -14.29 6.57 1.60
CA PRO A 55 -14.86 5.62 0.65
C PRO A 55 -14.25 5.81 -0.75
N TYR A 56 -14.08 4.70 -1.48
CA TYR A 56 -13.60 4.70 -2.87
C TYR A 56 -14.61 4.02 -3.79
N ARG A 57 -14.56 4.33 -5.09
CA ARG A 57 -15.35 3.59 -6.08
C ARG A 57 -14.63 2.28 -6.40
N PRO A 58 -15.33 1.15 -6.53
CA PRO A 58 -14.72 -0.11 -6.92
C PRO A 58 -13.91 -0.02 -8.23
N ASP A 59 -14.39 0.75 -9.20
CA ASP A 59 -13.73 0.94 -10.49
C ASP A 59 -12.35 1.59 -10.34
N ASP A 60 -12.19 2.57 -9.44
CA ASP A 60 -10.91 3.25 -9.18
C ASP A 60 -9.87 2.27 -8.62
N LEU A 61 -10.30 1.34 -7.75
CA LEU A 61 -9.43 0.30 -7.21
C LEU A 61 -9.02 -0.71 -8.30
N VAL A 62 -9.97 -1.11 -9.16
CA VAL A 62 -9.70 -2.02 -10.27
C VAL A 62 -8.71 -1.40 -11.26
N GLU A 63 -8.87 -0.12 -11.59
CA GLU A 63 -7.94 0.60 -12.47
C GLU A 63 -6.54 0.68 -11.86
N LEU A 64 -6.44 1.00 -10.56
CA LEU A 64 -5.16 1.03 -9.85
C LEU A 64 -4.48 -0.34 -9.89
N ILE A 65 -5.21 -1.43 -9.62
CA ILE A 65 -4.67 -2.81 -9.68
C ILE A 65 -4.16 -3.12 -11.09
N LYS A 66 -4.94 -2.81 -12.13
CA LYS A 66 -4.52 -3.03 -13.54
C LYS A 66 -3.24 -2.26 -13.86
N LYS A 67 -3.17 -0.98 -13.45
CA LYS A 67 -1.98 -0.15 -13.64
C LYS A 67 -0.76 -0.72 -12.91
N THR A 68 -0.95 -1.23 -11.69
CA THR A 68 0.14 -1.86 -10.92
C THR A 68 0.66 -3.13 -11.59
N LEU A 69 -0.22 -3.97 -12.12
CA LEU A 69 0.17 -5.23 -12.79
C LEU A 69 0.81 -5.01 -14.16
N ASN A 70 0.41 -3.96 -14.89
CA ASN A 70 0.91 -3.68 -16.24
C ASN A 70 2.23 -2.89 -16.25
N ASN A 71 2.69 -2.38 -15.11
CA ASN A 71 3.94 -1.61 -14.97
C ASN A 71 5.09 -2.43 -14.33
N GLY A 72 4.95 -3.75 -14.27
CA GLY A 72 5.93 -4.70 -13.69
C GLY A 72 6.72 -5.46 -14.74
#